data_AF-A0A7W0NVX6-F1
#
_entry.id   AF-A0A7W0NVX6-F1
#
_cell.length_a   1.000
_cell.length_b   1.000
_cell.length_c   1.000
_cell.angle_alpha   90.00
_cell.angle_beta   90.00
_cell.angle_gamma   90.00
#
_symmetry.space_group_name_H-M   'P 1'
#
loop_
_entity.id
_entity.type
_entity.pdbx_description
1 polymer ?
#
loop_
_entity_poly.entity_id
_entity_poly.type
_entity_poly.pdbx_seq_one_letter_code
_entity_poly.pdbx_strand_id
1 'polypeptide(L)'
;MIDASSVAEIVAQYQKHGWTLRRALLSPEGTIAFGVLLGNIEQLESDFDALWFSRFSKPELESWELRRLTALPFALLTAASNDAPSDGREAALSEIEEEMRERTFA
;
A
#
# COMPACT_ATOMS: atom_id res chain seq x y z
N MET A 1 -12.43 6.30 12.39
CA MET A 1 -12.40 6.36 10.91
C MET A 1 -11.29 7.33 10.56
N ILE A 2 -10.38 6.99 9.65
CA ILE A 2 -9.34 7.93 9.21
C ILE A 2 -9.98 8.86 8.18
N ASP A 3 -9.81 10.17 8.33
CA ASP A 3 -10.32 11.15 7.37
C ASP A 3 -9.38 11.29 6.16
N ALA A 4 -9.92 11.73 5.03
CA ALA A 4 -9.17 11.89 3.78
C ALA A 4 -7.96 12.84 3.91
N SER A 5 -8.06 13.85 4.79
CA SER A 5 -6.94 14.77 5.08
C SER A 5 -5.77 14.03 5.73
N SER A 6 -6.03 13.15 6.69
CA SER A 6 -5.01 12.33 7.34
C SER A 6 -4.36 11.34 6.37
N VAL A 7 -5.11 10.80 5.41
CA VAL A 7 -4.55 9.96 4.33
C VAL A 7 -3.60 10.76 3.46
N ALA A 8 -3.95 12.00 3.07
CA ALA A 8 -3.04 12.87 2.33
C ALA A 8 -1.77 13.20 3.11
N GLU A 9 -1.87 13.45 4.42
CA GLU A 9 -0.71 13.69 5.28
C GLU A 9 0.21 12.46 5.36
N ILE A 10 -0.35 11.25 5.45
CA ILE A 10 0.42 10.00 5.38
C ILE A 10 1.16 9.93 4.05
N VAL A 11 0.47 10.11 2.92
CA VAL A 11 1.11 10.07 1.59
C VAL A 11 2.23 11.09 1.48
N ALA A 12 2.00 12.33 1.93
CA ALA A 12 3.00 13.39 1.90
C ALA A 12 4.22 13.06 2.79
N GLN A 13 4.00 12.47 3.97
CA GLN A 13 5.07 12.03 4.86
C GLN A 13 5.94 10.95 4.21
N TYR A 14 5.33 9.97 3.54
CA TYR A 14 6.04 8.92 2.84
C TYR A 14 6.90 9.48 1.69
N GLN A 15 6.30 10.35 0.86
CA GLN A 15 7.00 11.03 -0.23
C GLN A 15 8.20 11.84 0.27
N LYS A 16 8.05 12.55 1.39
CA LYS A 16 9.14 13.29 2.04
C LYS A 16 10.33 12.39 2.43
N HIS A 17 10.07 11.12 2.74
CA HIS A 17 11.08 10.12 3.09
C HIS A 17 11.51 9.23 1.92
N GLY A 18 11.21 9.63 0.68
CA GLY A 18 11.63 8.95 -0.54
C GLY A 18 10.81 7.73 -0.91
N TRP A 19 9.66 7.51 -0.27
CA TRP A 19 8.72 6.47 -0.65
C TRP A 19 7.77 6.98 -1.74
N THR A 20 7.49 6.12 -2.71
CA THR A 20 6.56 6.37 -3.80
C THR A 20 5.29 5.57 -3.58
N LEU A 21 4.14 6.24 -3.58
CA LEU A 21 2.84 5.59 -3.59
C LEU A 21 2.65 4.88 -4.93
N ARG A 22 2.42 3.57 -4.90
CA ARG A 22 2.31 2.74 -6.12
C ARG A 22 0.88 2.36 -6.43
N ARG A 23 0.17 1.85 -5.44
CA ARG A 23 -1.22 1.40 -5.57
C ARG A 23 -1.98 1.48 -4.25
N ALA A 24 -3.29 1.40 -4.32
CA ALA A 24 -4.19 1.39 -3.18
C ALA A 24 -5.08 0.16 -3.23
N LEU A 25 -5.28 -0.48 -2.08
CA LEU A 25 -6.27 -1.51 -1.86
C LEU A 25 -7.40 -0.85 -1.09
N LEU A 26 -8.58 -0.76 -1.69
CA LEU A 26 -9.69 0.00 -1.12
C LEU A 26 -10.94 -0.86 -1.05
N SER A 27 -11.64 -0.74 0.08
CA SER A 27 -13.03 -1.18 0.16
C SER A 27 -13.94 -0.34 -0.75
N PRO A 28 -15.17 -0.80 -1.04
CA PRO A 28 -16.14 0.02 -1.77
C PRO A 28 -16.36 1.38 -1.09
N GLU A 29 -16.39 1.40 0.25
CA GLU A 29 -16.49 2.63 1.05
C GLU A 29 -15.23 3.49 0.96
N GLY A 30 -14.05 2.87 1.04
CA GLY A 30 -12.75 3.54 0.90
C GLY A 30 -12.53 4.13 -0.49
N THR A 31 -13.05 3.49 -1.53
CA THR A 31 -12.98 3.97 -2.92
C THR A 31 -13.76 5.28 -3.06
N ILE A 32 -14.94 5.37 -2.46
CA ILE A 32 -15.75 6.60 -2.44
C ILE A 32 -15.05 7.68 -1.61
N ALA A 33 -14.47 7.32 -0.46
CA ALA A 33 -13.85 8.28 0.47
C ALA A 33 -12.50 8.82 -0.03
N PHE A 34 -11.67 7.98 -0.65
CA PHE A 34 -10.27 8.27 -0.94
C PHE A 34 -9.90 8.19 -2.42
N GLY A 35 -10.73 7.62 -3.28
CA GLY A 35 -10.36 7.36 -4.68
C GLY A 35 -9.99 8.64 -5.46
N VAL A 36 -10.70 9.75 -5.22
CA VAL A 36 -10.38 11.06 -5.83
C VAL A 36 -9.07 11.63 -5.27
N LEU A 37 -8.83 11.45 -3.96
CA LEU A 37 -7.62 11.95 -3.27
C LEU A 37 -6.35 11.26 -3.78
N LEU A 38 -6.44 9.96 -4.04
CA LEU A 38 -5.32 9.13 -4.47
C LEU A 38 -5.00 9.33 -5.97
N GLY A 39 -5.91 9.94 -6.73
CA GLY A 39 -5.69 10.28 -8.14
C GLY A 39 -5.57 9.04 -9.03
N ASN A 40 -4.66 9.10 -10.01
CA ASN A 40 -4.53 8.09 -11.07
C ASN A 40 -3.64 6.90 -10.72
N ILE A 41 -3.34 6.67 -9.43
CA ILE A 41 -2.64 5.43 -9.06
C ILE A 41 -3.54 4.21 -9.30
N GLU A 42 -2.94 3.03 -9.37
CA GLU A 42 -3.71 1.79 -9.44
C GLU A 42 -4.54 1.63 -8.16
N GLN A 43 -5.85 1.49 -8.31
CA GLN A 43 -6.79 1.26 -7.22
C GLN A 43 -7.41 -0.12 -7.42
N LEU A 44 -7.13 -1.02 -6.48
CA LEU A 44 -7.60 -2.39 -6.48
C LEU A 44 -8.69 -2.55 -5.43
N GLU A 45 -9.76 -3.27 -5.77
CA GLU A 45 -10.82 -3.60 -4.83
C GLU A 45 -10.30 -4.58 -3.77
N SER A 46 -10.62 -4.33 -2.51
CA SER A 46 -10.22 -5.16 -1.37
C SER A 46 -11.24 -5.06 -0.24
N ASP A 47 -11.20 -5.98 0.73
CA ASP A 47 -12.06 -5.95 1.91
C ASP A 47 -11.54 -4.99 3.01
N PHE A 48 -10.39 -4.35 2.79
CA PHE A 48 -9.75 -3.41 3.72
C PHE A 48 -9.09 -2.25 2.98
N ASP A 49 -8.86 -1.14 3.71
CA ASP A 49 -8.25 0.05 3.15
C ASP A 49 -6.75 0.11 3.51
N ALA A 50 -5.90 0.08 2.49
CA ALA A 50 -4.45 0.13 2.63
C ALA A 50 -3.76 0.75 1.41
N LEU A 51 -2.54 1.23 1.62
CA LEU A 51 -1.71 1.83 0.58
C LEU A 51 -0.39 1.08 0.44
N TRP A 52 -0.02 0.82 -0.80
CA TRP A 52 1.29 0.28 -1.16
C TRP A 52 2.26 1.41 -1.45
N PHE A 53 3.34 1.45 -0.67
CA PHE A 53 4.48 2.31 -0.89
C PHE A 53 5.67 1.48 -1.33
N SER A 54 6.52 2.07 -2.16
CA SER A 54 7.79 1.46 -2.56
C SER A 54 8.94 2.45 -2.38
N ARG A 55 10.13 1.95 -2.09
CA ARG A 55 11.35 2.74 -2.02
C ARG A 55 12.52 1.91 -2.49
N PHE A 56 13.31 2.46 -3.41
CA PHE A 56 14.58 1.86 -3.78
C PHE A 56 15.53 1.89 -2.59
N SER A 57 15.87 0.72 -2.06
CA SER A 57 16.83 0.57 -0.97
C SER A 57 18.23 0.32 -1.52
N LYS A 58 18.32 -0.35 -2.68
CA LYS A 58 19.54 -0.59 -3.47
C LYS A 58 19.15 -0.59 -4.96
N PRO A 59 20.10 -0.42 -5.91
CA PRO A 59 19.79 -0.48 -7.35
C PRO A 59 19.06 -1.78 -7.77
N GLU A 60 19.29 -2.87 -7.05
CA GLU A 60 18.73 -4.19 -7.34
C GLU A 60 17.54 -4.56 -6.45
N LEU A 61 17.23 -3.74 -5.43
CA LEU A 61 16.26 -4.08 -4.38
C LEU A 61 15.30 -2.92 -4.10
N GLU A 62 14.02 -3.18 -4.32
CA GLU A 62 12.93 -2.27 -3.99
C GLU A 62 12.23 -2.78 -2.71
N SER A 63 12.18 -1.94 -1.70
CA SER A 63 11.39 -2.22 -0.50
C SER A 63 9.95 -1.80 -0.76
N TRP A 64 9.02 -2.69 -0.45
CA TRP A 64 7.59 -2.46 -0.55
C TRP A 64 6.97 -2.50 0.84
N GLU A 65 6.10 -1.55 1.13
CA GLU A 65 5.38 -1.47 2.38
C GLU A 65 3.89 -1.34 2.11
N LEU A 66 3.12 -2.25 2.70
CA LEU A 66 1.66 -2.17 2.72
C LEU A 66 1.23 -1.58 4.05
N ARG A 67 0.64 -0.38 4.01
CA ARG A 67 0.19 0.35 5.20
C ARG A 67 -1.33 0.37 5.27
N ARG A 68 -1.88 -0.19 6.36
CA ARG A 68 -3.31 -0.12 6.64
C ARG A 68 -3.74 1.28 7.05
N LEU A 69 -4.86 1.75 6.52
CA LEU A 69 -5.42 3.09 6.75
C LEU A 69 -6.47 3.11 7.87
N THR A 70 -7.33 2.09 7.94
CA THR A 70 -8.49 2.05 8.84
C THR A 70 -8.28 1.12 10.04
N ALA A 71 -9.04 1.37 11.12
CA ALA A 71 -8.95 0.66 12.41
C ALA A 71 -7.58 0.78 13.11
N LEU A 72 -6.93 -0.35 13.44
CA LEU A 72 -5.60 -0.38 14.05
C LEU A 72 -4.54 -0.20 12.95
N PRO A 73 -3.81 0.93 12.92
CA PRO A 73 -2.81 1.17 11.89
C PRO A 73 -1.58 0.30 12.12
N PHE A 74 -1.26 -0.53 11.13
CA PHE A 74 0.00 -1.26 11.04
C PHE A 74 0.48 -1.31 9.60
N ALA A 75 1.74 -1.68 9.42
CA ALA A 75 2.36 -1.84 8.12
C ALA A 75 3.11 -3.17 8.05
N LEU A 76 3.10 -3.77 6.87
CA LEU A 76 3.87 -4.96 6.52
C LEU A 76 4.92 -4.57 5.48
N LEU A 77 6.13 -5.09 5.62
CA LEU A 77 7.23 -4.79 4.70
C LEU A 77 7.69 -6.06 4.01
N THR A 78 7.92 -5.95 2.71
CA THR A 78 8.60 -6.97 1.91
C THR A 78 9.68 -6.33 1.04
N ALA A 79 10.64 -7.13 0.62
CA ALA A 79 11.66 -6.71 -0.34
C ALA A 79 11.44 -7.48 -1.63
N ALA A 80 11.25 -6.75 -2.73
CA ALA A 80 11.19 -7.32 -4.06
C ALA A 80 12.49 -6.97 -4.80
N SER A 81 13.08 -7.97 -5.47
CA SER A 81 14.20 -7.69 -6.38
C SER A 81 13.68 -6.90 -7.56
N ASN A 82 14.36 -5.81 -7.91
CA ASN A 82 14.00 -4.97 -9.05
C ASN A 82 14.26 -5.67 -10.40
N ASP A 83 15.15 -6.67 -10.40
CA ASP A 83 15.42 -7.55 -11.55
C ASP A 83 14.49 -8.76 -11.60
N ALA A 84 13.62 -8.95 -10.58
CA ALA A 84 12.67 -10.04 -10.61
C ALA A 84 11.69 -9.87 -11.77
N PRO A 85 11.28 -10.96 -12.44
CA PRO A 85 10.17 -10.90 -13.38
C PRO A 85 8.93 -10.36 -12.66
N SER A 86 8.09 -9.61 -13.37
CA SER A 86 6.87 -8.99 -12.82
C SER A 86 5.99 -9.98 -12.04
N ASP A 87 5.94 -11.23 -12.50
CA ASP A 87 5.20 -12.34 -11.87
C ASP A 87 5.69 -12.65 -10.44
N GLY A 88 7.02 -12.64 -10.23
CA GLY A 88 7.60 -12.87 -8.91
C GLY A 88 7.38 -11.72 -7.94
N ARG A 89 7.33 -10.47 -8.44
CA ARG A 89 6.97 -9.32 -7.60
C ARG A 89 5.50 -9.37 -7.21
N GLU A 90 4.63 -9.65 -8.16
CA GLU A 90 3.19 -9.70 -7.90
C GLU A 90 2.82 -10.80 -6.91
N ALA A 91 3.45 -11.98 -7.01
CA ALA A 91 3.31 -13.05 -6.02
C ALA A 91 3.75 -12.60 -4.62
N ALA A 92 4.91 -11.92 -4.49
CA ALA A 92 5.39 -11.43 -3.21
C ALA A 92 4.47 -10.35 -2.60
N LEU A 93 3.87 -9.50 -3.43
CA LEU A 93 2.90 -8.51 -2.95
C LEU A 93 1.59 -9.18 -2.54
N SER A 94 1.10 -10.16 -3.30
CA SER A 94 -0.11 -10.93 -2.99
C SER A 94 0.01 -11.63 -1.62
N GLU A 95 1.17 -12.22 -1.32
CA GLU A 95 1.41 -12.86 -0.02
C GLU A 95 1.27 -11.87 1.15
N ILE A 96 1.76 -10.64 0.98
CA ILE A 96 1.63 -9.58 2.00
C ILE A 96 0.19 -9.07 2.12
N GLU A 97 -0.55 -9.04 1.02
CA GLU A 97 -1.97 -8.68 1.03
C GLU A 97 -2.80 -9.72 1.79
N GLU A 98 -2.51 -11.01 1.59
CA GLU A 98 -3.11 -12.11 2.34
C GLU A 98 -2.75 -12.02 3.84
N GLU A 99 -1.47 -11.79 4.18
CA GLU A 99 -1.06 -11.61 5.57
C GLU A 99 -1.78 -10.41 6.22
N MET A 100 -1.91 -9.29 5.50
CA MET A 100 -2.64 -8.12 6.00
C MET A 100 -4.11 -8.45 6.23
N ARG A 101 -4.73 -9.19 5.32
CA ARG A 101 -6.13 -9.64 5.42
C ARG A 101 -6.31 -10.51 6.65
N GLU A 102 -5.46 -11.51 6.84
CA GLU A 102 -5.49 -12.39 8.02
C GLU A 102 -5.37 -11.58 9.31
N ARG A 103 -4.38 -10.70 9.42
CA ARG A 103 -4.19 -9.85 10.61
C ARG A 103 -5.30 -8.80 10.81
N THR A 104 -6.06 -8.51 9.76
CA THR A 104 -7.18 -7.57 9.82
C THR A 104 -8.46 -8.21 10.33
N PHE A 105 -8.67 -9.49 10.04
CA PHE A 105 -9.88 -10.23 10.34
C PHE A 105 -9.72 -11.37 11.38
N ALA A 106 -8.50 -11.64 11.84
CA ALA A 106 -8.19 -12.52 12.97
C ALA A 106 -8.62 -11.90 14.31
#